data_AF-A0A820IQ34-F1
#
_entry.id   AF-A0A820IQ34-F1
#
_cell.length_a   1.000
_cell.length_b   1.000
_cell.length_c   1.000
_cell.angle_alpha   90.00
_cell.angle_beta   90.00
_cell.angle_gamma   90.00
#
_symmetry.space_group_name_H-M   'P 1'
#
loop_
_entity.id
_entity.type
_entity.pdbx_description
1 polymer ?
#
loop_
_entity_poly.entity_id
_entity_poly.type
_entity_poly.pdbx_seq_one_letter_code
_entity_poly.pdbx_strand_id
1 'polypeptide(L)'
;TGTGGGGTGGGGSSGGGSVGVITSSIFDCIFNTIDATLRANRFNGLKATGWTPANKDEAAVFLAHVFHETDGLKTMKEYCAPGCCPQYSGSWCSISAAPGKLYYGR
;
A
#
# COMPACT_ATOMS: atom_id res chain seq x y z
N THR A 1 -38.64 -44.74 5.60
CA THR A 1 -38.70 -43.50 6.40
C THR A 1 -37.32 -43.19 6.92
N GLY A 2 -36.78 -42.00 6.65
CA GLY A 2 -35.41 -41.63 7.02
C GLY A 2 -34.92 -40.41 6.25
N THR A 3 -35.24 -39.25 6.79
CA THR A 3 -35.06 -37.87 6.29
C THR A 3 -33.68 -37.29 6.69
N GLY A 4 -33.17 -36.31 5.93
CA GLY A 4 -32.17 -35.32 6.38
C GLY A 4 -31.08 -35.10 5.33
N GLY A 5 -31.10 -34.05 4.51
CA GLY A 5 -30.97 -32.64 4.90
C GLY A 5 -29.47 -32.30 4.88
N GLY A 6 -28.90 -31.66 3.86
CA GLY A 6 -29.18 -30.28 3.47
C GLY A 6 -28.19 -29.36 4.18
N GLY A 7 -27.13 -28.95 3.49
CA GLY A 7 -26.05 -28.16 4.09
C GLY A 7 -25.14 -27.49 3.06
N THR A 8 -25.71 -26.69 2.17
CA THR A 8 -24.98 -25.65 1.42
C THR A 8 -24.91 -24.39 2.28
N GLY A 9 -23.72 -24.03 2.74
CA GLY A 9 -23.44 -22.77 3.43
C GLY A 9 -21.94 -22.46 3.36
N GLY A 10 -21.48 -21.26 3.05
CA GLY A 10 -22.19 -20.04 2.72
C GLY A 10 -21.24 -19.12 1.94
N GLY A 11 -21.79 -18.45 0.94
CA GLY A 11 -21.15 -17.31 0.30
C GLY A 11 -21.17 -16.13 1.26
N GLY A 12 -20.00 -15.82 1.82
CA GLY A 12 -19.75 -14.55 2.50
C GLY A 12 -19.13 -13.55 1.54
N SER A 13 -19.95 -12.91 0.70
CA SER A 13 -19.56 -11.67 0.04
C SER A 13 -19.84 -10.52 1.00
N SER A 14 -18.78 -9.98 1.60
CA SER A 14 -18.84 -8.82 2.49
C SER A 14 -17.78 -7.79 2.10
N GLY A 15 -18.23 -6.72 1.41
CA GLY A 15 -17.76 -5.35 1.60
C GLY A 15 -16.39 -4.91 1.07
N GLY A 16 -16.36 -4.35 -0.15
CA GLY A 16 -15.74 -3.04 -0.46
C GLY A 16 -14.21 -2.91 -0.54
N GLY A 17 -13.69 -2.94 -1.77
CA GLY A 17 -12.36 -2.43 -2.16
C GLY A 17 -11.31 -3.53 -2.35
N SER A 18 -11.18 -4.04 -3.57
CA SER A 18 -10.38 -5.21 -3.91
C SER A 18 -8.87 -5.01 -3.81
N VAL A 19 -8.34 -5.15 -2.59
CA VAL A 19 -7.00 -5.72 -2.35
C VAL A 19 -7.12 -7.26 -2.23
N GLY A 20 -7.89 -7.90 -3.12
CA GLY A 20 -8.27 -9.32 -2.98
C GLY A 20 -7.09 -10.29 -2.85
N VAL A 21 -5.91 -9.88 -3.34
CA VAL A 21 -4.64 -10.60 -3.19
C VAL A 21 -3.84 -10.19 -1.95
N ILE A 22 -3.91 -8.91 -1.55
CA ILE A 22 -3.18 -8.37 -0.40
C ILE A 22 -4.17 -8.23 0.76
N THR A 23 -4.38 -9.31 1.49
CA THR A 23 -5.23 -9.28 2.69
C THR A 23 -4.60 -8.44 3.80
N SER A 24 -5.40 -8.01 4.78
CA SER A 24 -4.87 -7.35 5.98
C SER A 24 -3.83 -8.22 6.69
N SER A 25 -4.02 -9.54 6.73
CA SER A 25 -3.06 -10.47 7.33
C SER A 25 -1.72 -10.52 6.60
N ILE A 26 -1.72 -10.45 5.26
CA ILE A 26 -0.49 -10.38 4.46
C ILE A 26 0.21 -9.04 4.72
N PHE A 27 -0.56 -7.95 4.69
CA PHE A 27 -0.03 -6.62 4.96
C PHE A 27 0.57 -6.51 6.37
N ASP A 28 -0.12 -7.08 7.36
CA ASP A 28 0.32 -7.14 8.76
C ASP A 28 1.60 -7.95 8.93
N CYS A 29 1.73 -9.06 8.20
CA CYS A 29 2.92 -9.91 8.21
C CYS A 29 4.14 -9.17 7.66
N ILE A 30 3.99 -8.49 6.52
CA ILE A 30 5.09 -7.80 5.83
C ILE A 30 5.53 -6.56 6.62
N PHE A 31 4.59 -5.73 7.06
CA PHE A 31 4.87 -4.48 7.75
C PHE A 31 4.80 -4.63 9.28
N ASN A 32 5.38 -5.70 9.82
CA ASN A 32 5.28 -6.03 11.23
C ASN A 32 6.09 -5.11 12.17
N THR A 33 6.95 -4.24 11.62
CA THR A 33 7.86 -3.37 12.39
C THR A 33 7.24 -2.05 12.83
N ILE A 34 6.07 -1.69 12.32
CA ILE A 34 5.30 -0.51 12.73
C ILE A 34 4.13 -0.91 13.63
N ASP A 35 3.61 0.03 14.42
CA ASP A 35 2.50 -0.23 15.32
C ASP A 35 1.20 -0.60 14.55
N ALA A 36 0.34 -1.38 15.19
CA ALA A 36 -0.85 -1.91 14.57
C ALA A 36 -1.84 -0.83 14.08
N THR A 37 -1.93 0.29 14.79
CA THR A 37 -2.83 1.40 14.43
C THR A 37 -2.32 2.10 13.18
N LEU A 38 -1.03 2.44 13.14
CA LEU A 38 -0.39 3.03 11.97
C LEU A 38 -0.51 2.10 10.77
N ARG A 39 -0.23 0.81 10.95
CA ARG A 39 -0.34 -0.20 9.90
C ARG A 39 -1.74 -0.30 9.31
N ALA A 40 -2.77 -0.36 10.16
CA ALA A 40 -4.15 -0.37 9.73
C ALA A 40 -4.52 0.90 8.94
N ASN A 41 -4.03 2.06 9.38
CA ASN A 41 -4.22 3.32 8.66
C ASN A 41 -3.57 3.31 7.27
N ARG A 42 -2.35 2.74 7.13
CA ARG A 42 -1.69 2.61 5.82
C ARG A 42 -2.43 1.64 4.89
N PHE A 43 -2.90 0.50 5.42
CA PHE A 43 -3.69 -0.45 4.64
C PHE A 43 -5.03 0.15 4.19
N ASN A 44 -5.69 0.93 5.05
CA ASN A 44 -6.89 1.67 4.68
C ASN A 44 -6.62 2.72 3.60
N GLY A 45 -5.48 3.41 3.66
CA GLY A 45 -5.02 4.31 2.60
C GLY A 45 -4.86 3.59 1.26
N LEU A 46 -4.20 2.43 1.23
CA LEU A 46 -4.06 1.60 0.03
C LEU A 46 -5.43 1.23 -0.55
N LYS A 47 -6.36 0.74 0.28
CA LYS A 47 -7.74 0.44 -0.14
C LYS A 47 -8.44 1.64 -0.75
N ALA A 48 -8.26 2.83 -0.17
CA ALA A 48 -8.91 4.05 -0.63
C ALA A 48 -8.43 4.51 -2.02
N THR A 49 -7.24 4.10 -2.47
CA THR A 49 -6.77 4.39 -3.83
C THR A 49 -7.56 3.65 -4.91
N GLY A 50 -8.24 2.55 -4.55
CA GLY A 50 -8.89 1.67 -5.52
C GLY A 50 -7.92 0.87 -6.39
N TRP A 51 -6.60 0.95 -6.15
CA TRP A 51 -5.62 0.15 -6.87
C TRP A 51 -5.78 -1.34 -6.55
N THR A 52 -5.74 -2.17 -7.58
CA THR A 52 -5.89 -3.61 -7.48
C THR A 52 -4.80 -4.30 -8.31
N PRO A 53 -3.95 -5.16 -7.73
CA PRO A 53 -2.95 -5.89 -8.51
C PRO A 53 -3.64 -6.90 -9.43
N ALA A 54 -3.14 -7.07 -10.65
CA ALA A 54 -3.65 -8.03 -11.63
C ALA A 54 -3.38 -9.49 -11.21
N ASN A 55 -2.29 -9.74 -10.48
CA ASN A 55 -1.93 -11.06 -9.99
C ASN A 55 -1.05 -10.98 -8.72
N LYS A 56 -0.65 -12.15 -8.19
CA LYS A 56 0.17 -12.25 -6.98
C LYS A 56 1.59 -11.72 -7.15
N ASP A 57 2.14 -11.81 -8.36
CA ASP A 57 3.51 -11.36 -8.63
C ASP A 57 3.57 -9.82 -8.64
N GLU A 58 2.60 -9.16 -9.27
CA GLU A 58 2.47 -7.70 -9.22
C GLU A 58 2.28 -7.21 -7.79
N ALA A 59 1.43 -7.89 -7.00
CA ALA A 59 1.23 -7.57 -5.60
C ALA A 59 2.55 -7.67 -4.79
N ALA A 60 3.31 -8.75 -5.00
CA ALA A 60 4.56 -8.99 -4.31
C ALA A 60 5.62 -7.94 -4.69
N VAL A 61 5.78 -7.63 -5.98
CA VAL A 61 6.71 -6.62 -6.47
C VAL A 61 6.35 -5.24 -5.92
N PHE A 62 5.08 -4.85 -6.01
CA PHE A 62 4.61 -3.58 -5.46
C PHE A 62 4.95 -3.44 -3.96
N LEU A 63 4.60 -4.45 -3.16
CA LEU A 63 4.86 -4.43 -1.72
C LEU A 63 6.35 -4.44 -1.39
N ALA A 64 7.17 -5.15 -2.17
CA ALA A 64 8.62 -5.16 -1.99
C ALA A 64 9.23 -3.77 -2.25
N HIS A 65 8.81 -3.08 -3.33
CA HIS A 65 9.24 -1.71 -3.60
C HIS A 65 8.79 -0.76 -2.50
N VAL A 66 7.51 -0.79 -2.12
CA VAL A 66 7.01 0.06 -1.02
C VAL A 66 7.80 -0.18 0.25
N PHE A 67 8.09 -1.44 0.61
CA PHE A 67 8.88 -1.77 1.78
C PHE A 67 10.30 -1.18 1.70
N HIS A 68 10.98 -1.32 0.56
CA HIS A 68 12.34 -0.80 0.37
C HIS A 68 12.38 0.74 0.47
N GLU A 69 11.52 1.43 -0.28
CA GLU A 69 11.54 2.89 -0.39
C GLU A 69 11.11 3.63 0.88
N THR A 70 10.38 2.96 1.77
CA THR A 70 9.78 3.59 2.98
C THR A 70 10.35 3.05 4.29
N ASP A 71 11.40 2.23 4.24
CA ASP A 71 11.94 1.51 5.41
C ASP A 71 10.81 0.76 6.15
N GLY A 72 10.05 -0.04 5.41
CA GLY A 72 8.92 -0.80 5.94
C GLY A 72 7.79 0.07 6.48
N LEU A 73 7.46 1.18 5.80
CA LEU A 73 6.46 2.18 6.16
C LEU A 73 6.73 2.97 7.45
N LYS A 74 7.97 2.94 7.97
CA LYS A 74 8.37 3.75 9.13
C LYS A 74 8.47 5.22 8.78
N THR A 75 8.76 5.55 7.52
CA THR A 75 8.83 6.92 7.05
C THR A 75 7.82 7.23 5.95
N MET A 76 7.38 8.49 5.93
CA MET A 76 6.52 9.10 4.90
C MET A 76 7.22 10.25 4.18
N LYS A 77 8.50 10.44 4.47
CA LYS A 77 9.34 11.48 3.88
C LYS A 77 10.74 10.91 3.72
N GLU A 78 11.36 11.23 2.60
CA GLU A 78 12.75 10.91 2.35
C GLU A 78 13.63 11.33 3.56
N TYR A 79 14.51 10.42 3.99
CA TYR A 79 15.46 10.74 5.04
C TYR A 79 16.37 11.88 4.59
N CYS A 80 16.74 12.76 5.53
CA CYS A 80 17.55 13.95 5.27
C CYS A 80 16.94 14.98 4.29
N ALA A 81 15.65 14.91 3.95
CA ALA A 81 14.99 15.97 3.17
C ALA A 81 15.01 17.32 3.90
N PRO A 82 15.35 18.44 3.23
CA PRO A 82 15.70 18.56 1.80
C PRO A 82 17.20 18.41 1.46
N GLY A 83 18.06 18.18 2.45
CA GLY A 83 19.51 18.42 2.43
C GLY A 83 20.41 17.33 1.85
N CYS A 84 19.91 16.42 1.00
CA CYS A 84 20.76 15.49 0.23
C CYS A 84 20.75 15.74 -1.29
N CYS A 85 19.72 16.42 -1.82
CA CYS A 85 19.62 16.92 -3.21
C CYS A 85 18.40 17.86 -3.31
N PRO A 86 18.50 19.14 -2.91
CA PRO A 86 17.34 20.03 -2.80
C PRO A 86 16.76 20.46 -4.16
N GLN A 87 17.50 20.28 -5.26
CA GLN A 87 17.08 20.67 -6.61
C GLN A 87 16.68 19.46 -7.43
N TYR A 88 15.37 19.20 -7.50
CA TYR A 88 14.76 18.32 -8.51
C TYR A 88 14.56 19.06 -9.85
N SER A 89 15.48 19.97 -10.22
CA SER A 89 15.34 20.88 -11.38
C SER A 89 15.75 20.26 -12.72
N GLY A 90 15.58 18.95 -12.88
CA GLY A 90 16.07 18.19 -14.04
C GLY A 90 15.09 17.17 -14.59
N SER A 91 13.78 17.31 -14.36
CA SER A 91 12.81 16.40 -14.97
C SER A 91 12.90 16.48 -16.50
N TRP A 92 12.93 15.32 -17.15
CA TRP A 92 12.94 15.15 -18.61
C TRP A 92 11.66 15.67 -19.31
N CYS A 93 10.65 16.07 -18.54
CA CYS A 93 9.45 16.76 -18.99
C CYS A 93 9.56 18.27 -18.73
N SER A 94 8.88 19.08 -19.56
CA SER A 94 8.82 20.55 -19.45
C SER A 94 7.97 21.02 -18.26
N ILE A 95 8.22 20.48 -17.07
CA ILE A 95 7.55 20.83 -15.82
C ILE A 95 8.44 21.82 -15.06
N SER A 96 7.94 23.02 -14.85
CA SER A 96 8.58 24.00 -13.97
C SER A 96 8.20 23.72 -12.52
N ALA A 97 9.19 23.68 -11.63
CA ALA A 97 8.97 23.62 -10.19
C ALA A 97 8.20 24.86 -9.72
N ALA A 98 7.15 24.66 -8.91
CA ALA A 98 6.42 25.76 -8.30
C ALA A 98 7.31 26.48 -7.27
N PRO A 99 7.31 27.83 -7.23
CA PRO A 99 8.16 28.58 -6.31
C PRO A 99 7.99 28.14 -4.85
N GLY A 100 9.11 27.90 -4.17
CA GLY A 100 9.15 27.50 -2.75
C GLY A 100 8.69 26.06 -2.47
N LYS A 101 8.42 25.24 -3.49
CA LYS A 101 8.08 23.82 -3.31
C LYS A 101 9.32 22.94 -3.39
N LEU A 102 9.32 21.92 -2.54
CA LEU A 102 10.33 20.86 -2.51
C LEU A 102 9.70 19.56 -3.05
N TYR A 103 10.45 18.75 -3.78
CA TYR A 103 9.92 17.58 -4.49
C TYR A 103 10.59 16.26 -4.07
N TYR A 104 11.13 16.21 -2.85
CA TYR A 104 11.68 15.00 -2.24
C TYR A 104 10.64 13.87 -2.10
N GLY A 105 11.11 12.64 -1.89
CA GLY A 105 10.28 11.43 -1.75
C GLY A 105 9.24 11.54 -0.63
N ARG A 106 8.02 11.05 -0.88
CA ARG A 106 6.85 11.13 0.02
C ARG A 106 6.11 9.81 0.09
#